data_AF-A0A934DHH8-F1
#
_entry.id   AF-A0A934DHH8-F1
#
_cell.length_a   1.000
_cell.length_b   1.000
_cell.length_c   1.000
_cell.angle_alpha   90.00
_cell.angle_beta   90.00
_cell.angle_gamma   90.00
#
_symmetry.space_group_name_H-M   'P 1'
#
loop_
_entity.id
_entity.type
_entity.pdbx_description
1 polymer ?
#
loop_
_entity_poly.entity_id
_entity_poly.type
_entity_poly.pdbx_seq_one_letter_code
_entity_poly.pdbx_strand_id
1 'polypeptide(L)' 'MIQLDGPYLDILALRHEGLCCSQIVVKLALRDLGRDNPDMVRAMAALCFGGYTGGVCGILTGAACALSLCLES' A
#
# COMPACT_ATOMS: atom_id res chain seq x y z
N MET A 1 5.22 13.33 25.64
CA MET A 1 4.27 13.85 24.64
C MET A 1 4.60 13.15 23.33
N ILE A 2 3.79 12.16 22.94
CA ILE A 2 4.04 11.35 21.74
C ILE A 2 3.72 12.25 20.54
N GLN A 3 4.76 12.68 19.81
CA GLN A 3 4.57 13.47 18.60
C GLN A 3 3.97 12.59 17.51
N LEU A 4 2.78 12.98 17.09
CA LEU A 4 1.96 12.41 16.02
C LEU A 4 2.44 12.99 14.68
N ASP A 5 3.70 12.74 14.31
CA ASP A 5 4.33 13.24 13.07
C ASP A 5 5.03 12.11 12.29
N GLY A 6 4.68 10.85 12.55
CA GLY A 6 5.36 9.65 11.99
C GLY A 6 4.58 8.91 10.90
N PRO A 7 5.23 7.98 10.16
CA PRO A 7 4.64 7.21 9.05
C PRO A 7 3.36 6.43 9.41
N TYR A 8 3.10 6.22 10.70
CA TYR A 8 1.88 5.59 11.20
C TYR A 8 0.61 6.42 10.96
N LEU A 9 0.70 7.76 10.93
CA LEU A 9 -0.46 8.62 10.61
C LEU A 9 -0.85 8.56 9.14
N ASP A 10 0.13 8.47 8.25
CA ASP A 10 -0.13 8.31 6.83
C ASP A 10 -0.93 7.04 6.57
N ILE A 11 -0.53 5.93 7.20
CA ILE A 11 -1.25 4.66 7.10
C ILE A 11 -2.69 4.80 7.60
N LEU A 12 -2.90 5.48 8.74
CA LEU A 12 -4.22 5.70 9.30
C LEU A 12 -5.09 6.60 8.41
N ALA A 13 -4.53 7.69 7.88
CA ALA A 13 -5.23 8.61 6.98
C ALA A 13 -5.63 7.91 5.68
N LEU A 14 -4.72 7.14 5.07
CA LEU A 14 -4.98 6.37 3.87
C LEU A 14 -6.03 5.27 4.11
N ARG A 15 -6.00 4.62 5.28
CA ARG A 15 -7.10 3.73 5.66
C ARG A 15 -8.40 4.53 5.78
N HIS A 16 -8.42 5.68 6.43
CA HIS A 16 -9.62 6.51 6.51
C HIS A 16 -10.19 6.87 5.12
N GLU A 17 -9.34 7.11 4.11
CA GLU A 17 -9.72 7.31 2.69
C GLU A 17 -10.36 6.07 2.03
N GLY A 18 -10.40 4.92 2.69
CA GLY A 18 -11.00 3.69 2.18
C GLY A 18 -10.01 2.69 1.59
N LEU A 19 -8.71 3.02 1.56
CA LEU A 19 -7.70 2.11 1.03
C LEU A 19 -7.50 0.91 1.95
N CYS A 20 -7.37 -0.27 1.36
CA CYS A 20 -7.00 -1.47 2.09
C CYS A 20 -5.47 -1.62 2.20
N CYS A 21 -5.05 -2.63 2.96
CA CYS A 21 -3.65 -2.84 3.32
C CYS A 21 -2.68 -3.00 2.11
N SER A 22 -3.07 -3.72 1.06
CA SER A 22 -2.26 -3.87 -0.17
C SER A 22 -2.19 -2.56 -0.98
N GLN A 23 -3.24 -1.75 -0.94
CA GLN A 23 -3.28 -0.46 -1.63
C GLN A 23 -2.43 0.58 -0.92
N ILE A 24 -2.48 0.60 0.41
CA ILE A 24 -1.70 1.53 1.24
C ILE A 24 -0.20 1.34 1.00
N VAL A 25 0.29 0.09 1.07
CA VAL A 25 1.73 -0.17 0.91
C VAL A 25 2.24 0.24 -0.48
N VAL A 26 1.45 0.02 -1.54
CA VAL A 26 1.81 0.45 -2.90
C VAL A 26 1.71 1.98 -3.05
N LYS A 27 0.69 2.64 -2.48
CA LYS A 27 0.57 4.10 -2.53
C LYS A 27 1.74 4.80 -1.82
N LEU A 28 2.19 4.27 -0.69
CA LEU A 28 3.37 4.76 0.02
C LEU A 28 4.66 4.53 -0.79
N ALA A 29 4.84 3.35 -1.37
CA ALA A 29 6.01 3.08 -2.21
C ALA A 29 6.05 3.98 -3.47
N LEU A 30 4.92 4.19 -4.14
CA LEU A 30 4.83 5.11 -5.28
C LEU A 30 5.20 6.53 -4.87
N ARG A 31 4.72 6.99 -3.71
CA ARG A 31 5.09 8.30 -3.14
C ARG A 31 6.61 8.41 -2.94
N ASP A 32 7.24 7.40 -2.35
CA ASP A 32 8.68 7.40 -2.09
C ASP A 32 9.51 7.35 -3.40
N LEU A 33 8.96 6.73 -4.46
CA LEU A 33 9.51 6.74 -5.82
C LEU A 33 9.24 8.06 -6.58
N GLY A 34 8.52 9.02 -5.99
CA GLY A 34 8.09 10.25 -6.67
C GLY A 34 7.09 10.02 -7.81
N ARG A 35 6.34 8.91 -7.77
CA ARG A 35 5.36 8.51 -8.79
C ARG A 35 3.94 8.64 -8.22
N ASP A 36 2.99 8.99 -9.08
CA ASP A 36 1.56 8.89 -8.79
C ASP A 36 0.89 8.00 -9.85
N ASN A 37 0.30 6.89 -9.40
CA ASN A 37 -0.39 5.95 -10.27
C ASN A 37 -1.66 5.42 -9.58
N PRO A 38 -2.79 6.15 -9.69
CA PRO A 38 -4.03 5.77 -9.04
C PRO A 38 -4.60 4.45 -9.59
N ASP A 39 -4.32 4.11 -10.84
CA ASP A 39 -4.81 2.87 -11.47
C ASP A 39 -4.16 1.64 -10.85
N MET A 40 -2.84 1.71 -10.60
CA MET A 40 -2.11 0.67 -9.89
C MET A 40 -2.63 0.52 -8.47
N VAL A 41 -2.81 1.63 -7.74
CA VAL A 41 -3.36 1.60 -6.36
C VAL A 41 -4.76 0.98 -6.34
N ARG A 42 -5.62 1.27 -7.33
CA ARG A 42 -6.93 0.61 -7.45
C ARG A 42 -6.80 -0.88 -7.74
N ALA A 43 -5.91 -1.30 -8.63
CA ALA A 43 -5.72 -2.70 -8.98
C ALA A 43 -5.29 -3.56 -7.77
N MET A 44 -4.51 -2.99 -6.85
CA MET A 44 -4.10 -3.69 -5.62
C MET A 44 -5.26 -4.07 -4.70
N ALA A 45 -6.46 -3.51 -4.90
CA ALA A 45 -7.66 -3.88 -4.15
C ALA A 45 -8.01 -5.38 -4.29
N ALA A 46 -7.62 -6.03 -5.39
CA ALA A 46 -7.82 -7.46 -5.58
C ALA A 46 -7.06 -8.32 -4.55
N LEU A 47 -6.01 -7.79 -3.92
CA LEU A 47 -5.17 -8.50 -2.95
C LEU A 47 -5.66 -8.33 -1.50
N CYS A 48 -6.64 -7.46 -1.25
CA CYS A 48 -7.18 -7.25 0.10
C CYS A 48 -7.75 -8.56 0.68
N PHE A 49 -7.74 -8.69 2.01
CA PHE A 49 -8.32 -9.83 2.73
C PHE A 49 -7.85 -11.20 2.22
N GLY A 50 -6.59 -11.26 1.76
CA GLY A 50 -6.01 -12.46 1.18
C GLY A 50 -6.68 -12.87 -0.13
N GLY A 51 -6.90 -11.91 -1.02
CA GLY A 51 -7.62 -12.14 -2.28
C GLY A 51 -9.11 -12.41 -2.08
N TYR A 52 -9.72 -11.85 -1.02
CA TYR A 52 -11.09 -12.13 -0.57
C TYR A 52 -11.41 -13.60 -0.29
N THR A 53 -10.40 -14.46 -0.25
CA THR A 53 -10.52 -15.89 0.04
C THR A 53 -9.82 -16.28 1.35
N GLY A 54 -9.22 -15.31 2.06
CA GLY A 54 -8.42 -15.57 3.26
C GLY A 54 -7.07 -16.23 2.94
N GLY A 55 -6.60 -16.13 1.69
CA GLY A 55 -5.32 -16.66 1.25
C GLY A 55 -4.13 -15.80 1.68
N VAL A 56 -3.16 -15.61 0.78
CA VAL A 56 -1.91 -14.91 1.08
C VAL A 56 -2.15 -13.45 1.44
N CYS A 57 -1.56 -12.98 2.54
CA CYS A 57 -1.71 -11.60 3.03
C CYS A 57 -1.53 -10.53 1.94
N GLY A 58 -2.48 -9.60 1.84
CA GLY A 58 -2.46 -8.53 0.85
C GLY A 58 -1.29 -7.55 0.98
N ILE A 59 -0.84 -7.28 2.21
CA ILE A 59 0.37 -6.44 2.41
C ILE A 59 1.59 -7.14 1.81
N LEU A 60 1.73 -8.44 2.03
CA LEU A 60 2.89 -9.20 1.56
C LEU A 60 2.94 -9.21 0.03
N THR A 61 1.83 -9.53 -0.64
CA THR A 61 1.76 -9.56 -2.10
C THR A 61 1.86 -8.16 -2.72
N GLY A 62 1.20 -7.15 -2.13
CA GLY A 62 1.31 -5.76 -2.57
C GLY A 62 2.73 -5.19 -2.40
N ALA A 63 3.41 -5.50 -1.28
CA ALA A 63 4.79 -5.10 -1.04
C ALA A 63 5.76 -5.77 -2.03
N ALA A 64 5.54 -7.05 -2.38
CA ALA A 64 6.34 -7.72 -3.41
C ALA A 64 6.21 -7.00 -4.77
N CYS A 65 5.01 -6.59 -5.16
CA CYS A 65 4.80 -5.77 -6.36
C CYS A 65 5.52 -4.42 -6.27
N ALA A 66 5.43 -3.72 -5.13
CA ALA A 66 6.13 -2.46 -4.92
C ALA A 66 7.65 -2.60 -4.96
N LEU A 67 8.20 -3.65 -4.33
CA LEU A 67 9.63 -3.94 -4.37
C LEU A 67 10.12 -4.17 -5.80
N SER A 68 9.34 -4.86 -6.63
CA SER A 68 9.68 -5.01 -8.05
C SER A 68 9.83 -3.67 -8.76
N LEU A 69 9.03 -2.65 -8.41
CA LEU A 69 9.18 -1.31 -8.96
C LEU A 69 10.42 -0.59 -8.46
N CYS A 70 10.85 -0.86 -7.22
CA CYS A 70 12.07 -0.28 -6.65
C CYS A 70 13.34 -0.94 -7.18
N LEU A 71 13.28 -2.23 -7.51
CA LEU A 71 14.41 -3.01 -8.02
C LEU A 71 14.67 -2.81 -9.52
N GLU A 72 13.72 -2.24 -10.25
CA GLU A 72 13.89 -1.80 -11.64
C GLU A 72 14.74 -0.50 -11.66
N SER A 73 16.02 -0.63 -11.30
CA SER A 73 17.07 0.41 -11.41
C SER A 73 17.96 0.16 -12.62
#